data_AF-A0A8J9ZQZ5-F1
#
_entry.id   AF-A0A8J9ZQZ5-F1
#
_cell.length_a   1.000
_cell.length_b   1.000
_cell.length_c   1.000
_cell.angle_alpha   90.00
_cell.angle_beta   90.00
_cell.angle_gamma   90.00
#
_symmetry.space_group_name_H-M   'P 1'
#
loop_
_entity.id
_entity.type
_entity.pdbx_description
1 polymer ?
#
loop_
_entity_poly.entity_id
_entity_poly.type
_entity_poly.pdbx_seq_one_letter_code
_entity_poly.pdbx_strand_id
1 'polypeptide(L)'
;MQSSYRSYQPITPANNKLLKKRWDQKRYYTHRMNVQNASPVIDNNPPRTYMHLHLKLKKLQVEEERLATVERDNRILLEKIGYIMRTGGRVDNLNRDYTQKSLNKTKRQREILRITHENHAILKRISSKEPTYNHLQWEEEWKLNQIYKDNISKYNGPPRDAKQWKPPASKNNV
;
A
#
# COMPACT_ATOMS: atom_id res chain seq x y z
N MET A 1 -47.22 6.53 9.44
CA MET A 1 -48.38 7.31 8.95
C MET A 1 -49.24 7.70 10.14
N GLN A 2 -49.13 8.94 10.62
CA GLN A 2 -49.98 9.45 11.71
C GLN A 2 -51.30 9.94 11.11
N SER A 3 -52.37 9.18 11.30
CA SER A 3 -53.73 9.68 11.12
C SER A 3 -54.02 10.69 12.21
N SER A 4 -53.84 11.98 11.90
CA SER A 4 -54.30 13.06 12.77
C SER A 4 -55.80 13.25 12.54
N TYR A 5 -56.61 12.93 13.54
CA TYR A 5 -58.07 13.11 13.60
C TYR A 5 -58.49 14.59 13.63
N ARG A 6 -57.64 15.50 13.15
CA ARG A 6 -57.80 16.94 13.29
C ARG A 6 -58.68 17.48 12.18
N SER A 7 -59.81 18.08 12.56
CA SER A 7 -60.70 18.76 11.62
C SER A 7 -59.97 19.90 10.92
N TYR A 8 -60.34 20.16 9.66
CA TYR A 8 -59.72 21.22 8.87
C TYR A 8 -59.99 22.60 9.50
N GLN A 9 -58.93 23.30 9.87
CA GLN A 9 -58.98 24.66 10.42
C GLN A 9 -58.41 25.64 9.38
N PRO A 10 -59.24 26.53 8.81
CA PRO A 10 -58.78 27.48 7.81
C PRO A 10 -57.96 28.59 8.50
N ILE A 11 -56.88 29.02 7.83
CA ILE A 11 -56.00 30.10 8.33
C ILE A 11 -56.67 31.47 8.22
N THR A 12 -57.59 31.62 7.25
CA THR A 12 -58.38 32.83 7.03
C THR A 12 -59.85 32.55 7.35
N PRO A 13 -60.62 33.53 7.88
CA PRO A 13 -62.04 33.35 8.12
C PRO A 13 -62.76 33.01 6.81
N ALA A 14 -63.69 32.05 6.87
CA ALA A 14 -64.46 31.60 5.71
C ALA A 14 -65.87 31.18 6.12
N ASN A 15 -66.86 31.63 5.34
CA ASN A 15 -68.27 31.29 5.57
C ASN A 15 -68.56 29.79 5.41
N ASN A 16 -67.86 29.10 4.50
CA ASN A 16 -68.01 27.66 4.28
C ASN A 16 -66.65 26.94 4.41
N LYS A 17 -66.49 26.17 5.49
CA LYS A 17 -65.25 25.43 5.79
C LYS A 17 -64.95 24.32 4.79
N LEU A 18 -65.97 23.65 4.25
CA LEU A 18 -65.79 22.54 3.31
C LEU A 18 -65.25 23.04 1.96
N LEU A 19 -65.84 24.11 1.44
CA LEU A 19 -65.36 24.74 0.21
C LEU A 19 -63.94 25.28 0.40
N LYS A 20 -63.67 25.93 1.53
CA LYS A 20 -62.34 26.45 1.87
C LYS A 20 -61.28 25.34 1.92
N LYS A 21 -61.59 24.18 2.51
CA LYS A 21 -60.72 22.99 2.50
C LYS A 21 -60.36 22.54 1.09
N ARG A 22 -61.35 22.42 0.21
CA ARG A 22 -61.17 21.96 -1.17
C ARG A 22 -60.25 22.91 -1.95
N TRP A 23 -60.44 24.22 -1.80
CA TRP A 23 -59.60 25.23 -2.45
C TRP A 23 -58.16 25.23 -1.93
N ASP A 24 -57.98 25.15 -0.61
CA ASP A 24 -56.64 25.11 0.00
C ASP A 24 -55.89 23.84 -0.39
N GLN A 25 -56.57 22.68 -0.43
CA GLN A 25 -55.99 21.44 -0.94
C GLN A 25 -55.57 21.58 -2.41
N LYS A 26 -56.44 22.10 -3.28
CA LYS A 26 -56.10 22.33 -4.70
C LYS A 26 -54.89 23.25 -4.85
N ARG A 27 -54.83 24.33 -4.09
CA ARG A 27 -53.70 25.28 -4.10
C ARG A 27 -52.41 24.61 -3.61
N TYR A 28 -52.49 23.82 -2.55
CA TYR A 28 -51.37 23.04 -2.03
C TYR A 28 -50.82 22.07 -3.07
N TYR A 29 -51.69 21.26 -3.68
CA TYR A 29 -51.27 20.32 -4.73
C TYR A 29 -50.67 21.05 -5.93
N THR A 30 -51.30 22.12 -6.40
CA THR A 30 -50.79 22.93 -7.52
C THR A 30 -49.41 23.51 -7.20
N HIS A 31 -49.24 24.09 -6.01
CA HIS A 31 -47.95 24.63 -5.58
C HIS A 31 -46.88 23.53 -5.48
N ARG A 32 -47.21 22.37 -4.91
CA ARG A 32 -46.28 21.23 -4.82
C ARG A 32 -45.87 20.71 -6.19
N MET A 33 -46.79 20.64 -7.15
CA MET A 33 -46.48 20.30 -8.54
C MET A 33 -45.55 21.33 -9.17
N ASN A 34 -45.81 22.62 -8.96
CA ASN A 34 -44.94 23.68 -9.48
C ASN A 34 -43.53 23.63 -8.87
N VAL A 35 -43.41 23.35 -7.58
CA VAL A 35 -42.10 23.18 -6.91
C VAL A 35 -41.37 21.95 -7.43
N GLN A 36 -42.08 20.83 -7.62
CA GLN A 36 -41.48 19.60 -8.13
C GLN A 36 -41.02 19.73 -9.58
N ASN A 37 -41.77 20.46 -10.41
CA ASN A 37 -41.47 20.67 -11.82
C ASN A 37 -40.62 21.94 -12.07
N ALA A 38 -40.24 22.67 -11.02
CA ALA A 38 -39.40 23.84 -11.14
C ALA A 38 -38.02 23.44 -11.67
N SER A 39 -37.67 23.96 -12.84
CA SER A 39 -36.33 23.74 -13.40
C SER A 39 -35.30 24.58 -12.64
N PRO A 40 -34.08 24.05 -12.41
CA PRO A 40 -33.01 24.82 -11.80
C PRO A 40 -32.63 26.01 -12.69
N VAL A 41 -32.48 27.19 -12.08
CA VAL A 41 -32.13 28.45 -12.78
C VAL A 41 -30.63 28.53 -13.08
N ILE A 42 -29.81 27.78 -12.32
CA ILE A 42 -28.35 27.79 -12.43
C ILE A 42 -27.90 26.36 -12.73
N ASP A 43 -27.03 26.23 -13.72
CA ASP A 43 -26.35 24.96 -14.01
C ASP A 43 -25.42 24.61 -12.84
N ASN A 44 -25.70 23.49 -12.20
CA ASN A 44 -24.92 22.94 -11.09
C ASN A 44 -24.15 21.67 -11.49
N ASN A 45 -24.09 21.36 -12.79
CA ASN A 45 -23.35 20.20 -13.26
C ASN A 45 -21.84 20.43 -13.13
N PRO A 46 -21.08 19.37 -12.82
CA PRO A 46 -19.63 19.46 -12.84
C PRO A 46 -19.12 19.76 -14.26
N PRO A 47 -18.04 20.54 -14.40
CA PRO A 47 -17.44 20.79 -15.70
C PRO A 47 -16.95 19.50 -16.34
N ARG A 48 -16.95 19.46 -17.68
CA ARG A 48 -16.50 18.29 -18.44
C ARG A 48 -15.05 17.95 -18.09
N THR A 49 -14.83 16.73 -17.62
CA THR A 49 -13.48 16.22 -17.38
C THR A 49 -12.88 15.71 -18.68
N TYR A 50 -11.58 15.97 -18.89
CA TYR A 50 -10.84 15.44 -20.02
C TYR A 50 -9.83 14.39 -19.53
N MET A 51 -9.71 13.28 -20.28
CA MET A 51 -8.81 12.19 -19.92
C MET A 51 -7.33 12.64 -19.91
N HIS A 52 -6.94 13.53 -20.82
CA HIS A 52 -5.56 14.02 -20.92
C HIS A 52 -5.11 14.85 -19.71
N LEU A 53 -6.04 15.36 -18.89
CA LEU A 53 -5.73 16.05 -17.62
C LEU A 53 -5.38 15.05 -16.51
N HIS A 54 -5.97 13.86 -16.55
CA HIS A 54 -5.79 12.82 -15.54
C HIS A 54 -4.69 11.82 -15.92
N LEU A 55 -4.46 11.64 -17.22
CA LEU A 55 -3.53 10.67 -17.78
C LEU A 55 -2.54 11.33 -18.73
N LYS A 56 -1.25 11.22 -18.39
CA LYS A 56 -0.14 11.64 -19.27
C LYS A 56 0.17 10.54 -20.27
N LEU A 57 -0.69 10.37 -21.28
CA LEU A 57 -0.60 9.28 -22.27
C LEU A 57 0.78 9.20 -22.95
N LYS A 58 1.38 10.33 -23.33
CA LYS A 58 2.73 10.33 -23.95
C LYS A 58 3.82 9.83 -23.00
N LYS A 59 3.70 10.12 -21.70
CA LYS A 59 4.64 9.61 -20.70
C LYS A 59 4.54 8.10 -20.57
N LEU A 60 3.32 7.56 -20.54
CA LEU A 60 3.09 6.11 -20.49
C LEU A 60 3.66 5.42 -21.74
N GLN A 61 3.40 5.98 -22.92
CA GLN A 61 3.95 5.47 -24.18
C GLN A 61 5.48 5.42 -24.17
N VAL A 62 6.14 6.50 -23.75
CA VAL A 62 7.62 6.55 -23.73
C VAL A 62 8.20 5.53 -22.75
N GLU A 63 7.56 5.32 -21.60
CA GLU A 63 8.01 4.30 -20.64
C GLU A 63 7.83 2.89 -21.22
N GLU A 64 6.72 2.62 -21.89
CA GLU A 64 6.47 1.34 -22.56
C GLU A 64 7.50 1.06 -23.66
N GLU A 65 7.80 2.05 -24.51
CA GLU A 65 8.84 1.96 -25.55
C GLU A 65 10.23 1.71 -24.95
N ARG A 66 10.56 2.36 -23.82
CA ARG A 66 11.81 2.16 -23.09
C ARG A 66 11.90 0.73 -22.54
N LEU A 67 10.83 0.24 -21.91
CA LEU A 67 10.77 -1.12 -21.35
C LEU A 67 10.89 -2.17 -22.46
N ALA A 68 10.19 -2.00 -23.58
CA ALA A 68 10.28 -2.90 -24.73
C ALA A 68 11.70 -2.96 -25.32
N THR A 69 12.44 -1.85 -25.25
CA THR A 69 13.87 -1.81 -25.65
C THR A 69 14.73 -2.61 -24.69
N VAL A 70 14.58 -2.37 -23.39
CA VAL A 70 15.31 -3.11 -22.34
C VAL A 70 15.04 -4.61 -22.42
N GLU A 71 13.79 -5.02 -22.61
CA GLU A 71 13.42 -6.44 -22.74
C GLU A 71 14.06 -7.10 -23.95
N ARG A 72 14.07 -6.41 -25.10
CA ARG A 72 14.73 -6.90 -26.32
C ARG A 72 16.23 -7.07 -26.10
N ASP A 73 16.88 -6.10 -25.48
CA ASP A 73 18.31 -6.13 -25.21
C ASP A 73 18.67 -7.24 -24.22
N ASN A 74 17.86 -7.41 -23.16
CA ASN A 74 18.00 -8.51 -22.20
C ASN A 74 17.86 -9.86 -22.87
N ARG A 75 16.89 -10.03 -23.78
CA ARG A 75 16.74 -11.27 -24.55
C ARG A 75 17.98 -11.58 -25.38
N ILE A 76 18.47 -10.60 -26.14
CA ILE A 76 19.69 -10.77 -26.97
C ILE A 76 20.89 -11.10 -26.08
N LEU A 77 21.02 -10.43 -24.93
CA LEU A 77 22.10 -10.68 -23.98
C LEU A 77 22.03 -12.11 -23.44
N LEU A 78 20.85 -12.58 -23.03
CA LEU A 78 20.64 -13.94 -22.53
C LEU A 78 20.93 -14.98 -23.61
N GLU A 79 20.51 -14.76 -24.85
CA GLU A 79 20.82 -15.64 -25.98
C GLU A 79 22.34 -15.75 -26.19
N LYS A 80 23.06 -14.62 -26.16
CA LYS A 80 24.53 -14.57 -26.27
C LYS A 80 25.22 -15.26 -25.09
N ILE A 81 24.79 -15.00 -23.87
CA ILE A 81 25.33 -15.66 -22.66
C ILE A 81 25.08 -17.16 -22.76
N GLY A 82 23.87 -17.58 -23.11
CA GLY A 82 23.53 -18.99 -23.29
C GLY A 82 24.38 -19.67 -24.36
N TYR A 83 24.67 -18.98 -25.47
CA TYR A 83 25.60 -19.46 -26.49
C TYR A 83 27.02 -19.63 -25.92
N ILE A 84 27.55 -18.64 -25.21
CA ILE A 84 28.88 -18.71 -24.57
C ILE A 84 28.95 -19.84 -23.55
N MET A 85 27.92 -20.00 -22.70
CA MET A 85 27.85 -21.08 -21.71
C MET A 85 27.85 -22.46 -22.37
N ARG A 86 27.12 -22.64 -23.48
CA ARG A 86 27.10 -23.91 -24.22
C ARG A 86 28.41 -24.20 -24.95
N THR A 87 29.03 -23.17 -25.53
CA THR A 87 30.25 -23.32 -26.36
C THR A 87 31.56 -23.17 -25.56
N GLY A 88 31.47 -22.90 -24.26
CA GLY A 88 32.61 -22.72 -23.37
C GLY A 88 33.43 -21.46 -23.66
N GLY A 89 32.90 -20.51 -24.45
CA GLY A 89 33.58 -19.26 -24.79
C GLY A 89 34.88 -19.45 -25.57
N ARG A 90 34.95 -20.46 -26.45
CA ARG A 90 36.16 -20.79 -27.22
C ARG A 90 36.54 -19.66 -28.17
N VAL A 91 37.52 -18.85 -27.75
CA VAL A 91 38.25 -17.92 -28.61
C VAL A 91 39.26 -18.76 -29.42
N ASP A 92 39.26 -18.60 -30.75
CA ASP A 92 40.17 -19.25 -31.70
C ASP A 92 41.66 -18.91 -31.47
N ASN A 93 41.94 -17.87 -30.69
CA ASN A 93 43.28 -17.38 -30.35
C ASN A 93 43.90 -18.01 -29.08
N LEU A 94 43.33 -19.10 -28.55
CA LEU A 94 43.84 -19.71 -27.31
C LEU A 94 45.09 -20.57 -27.59
N ASN A 95 46.27 -20.06 -27.23
CA ASN A 95 47.47 -20.89 -27.12
C ASN A 95 47.31 -21.82 -25.90
N ARG A 96 46.93 -23.08 -26.14
CA ARG A 96 46.65 -24.09 -25.09
C ARG A 96 47.85 -24.37 -24.18
N ASP A 97 49.05 -24.10 -24.68
CA ASP A 97 50.31 -24.36 -23.97
C ASP A 97 50.81 -23.12 -23.20
N TYR A 98 50.09 -22.00 -23.30
CA TYR A 98 50.45 -20.77 -22.59
C TYR A 98 49.81 -20.71 -21.21
N THR A 99 50.62 -20.81 -20.17
CA THR A 99 50.20 -20.52 -18.80
C THR A 99 50.34 -19.02 -18.52
N GLN A 100 49.23 -18.32 -18.27
CA GLN A 100 49.27 -16.91 -17.86
C GLN A 100 50.05 -16.77 -16.54
N LYS A 101 51.25 -16.19 -16.63
CA LYS A 101 52.06 -15.83 -15.46
C LYS A 101 51.63 -14.45 -14.95
N SER A 102 50.68 -14.42 -14.03
CA SER A 102 50.35 -13.17 -13.33
C SER A 102 51.47 -12.83 -12.34
N LEU A 103 52.18 -11.72 -12.58
CA LEU A 103 53.21 -11.18 -11.67
C LEU A 103 52.68 -10.96 -10.24
N ASN A 104 51.36 -10.78 -10.10
CA ASN A 104 50.70 -10.52 -8.82
C ASN A 104 50.03 -11.76 -8.20
N LYS A 105 50.18 -12.97 -8.77
CA LYS A 105 49.51 -14.19 -8.28
C LYS A 105 49.81 -14.45 -6.81
N THR A 106 51.08 -14.39 -6.43
CA THR A 106 51.53 -14.63 -5.05
C THR A 106 51.01 -13.56 -4.10
N LYS A 107 51.03 -12.28 -4.50
CA LYS A 107 50.48 -11.17 -3.71
C LYS A 107 48.98 -11.34 -3.48
N ARG A 108 48.23 -11.67 -4.53
CA ARG A 108 46.78 -11.93 -4.46
C ARG A 108 46.47 -13.13 -3.55
N GLN A 109 47.23 -14.21 -3.65
CA GLN A 109 47.04 -15.39 -2.81
C GLN A 109 47.29 -15.09 -1.33
N ARG A 110 48.34 -14.32 -1.01
CA ARG A 110 48.60 -13.85 0.36
C ARG A 110 47.47 -12.97 0.89
N GLU A 111 46.95 -12.05 0.08
CA GLU A 111 45.85 -11.19 0.49
C GLU A 111 44.55 -11.97 0.73
N ILE A 112 44.24 -12.95 -0.12
CA ILE A 112 43.09 -13.84 0.08
C ILE A 112 43.22 -14.59 1.41
N LEU A 113 44.40 -15.17 1.69
CA LEU A 113 44.64 -15.87 2.96
C LEU A 113 44.49 -14.94 4.16
N ARG A 114 45.04 -13.72 4.06
CA ARG A 114 44.94 -12.69 5.10
C ARG A 114 43.48 -12.33 5.38
N ILE A 115 42.73 -11.93 4.35
CA ILE A 115 41.31 -11.57 4.45
C ILE A 115 40.50 -12.73 5.04
N THR A 116 40.76 -13.96 4.59
CA THR A 116 40.05 -15.15 5.07
C THR A 116 40.31 -15.37 6.56
N HIS A 117 41.56 -15.22 6.99
CA HIS A 117 41.93 -15.36 8.40
C HIS A 117 41.33 -14.24 9.26
N GLU A 118 41.37 -12.99 8.80
CA GLU A 118 40.76 -11.85 9.49
C GLU A 118 39.24 -12.02 9.62
N ASN A 119 38.56 -12.41 8.54
CA ASN A 119 37.12 -12.69 8.55
C ASN A 119 36.76 -13.81 9.52
N HIS A 120 37.55 -14.88 9.56
CA HIS A 120 37.34 -15.98 10.49
C HIS A 120 37.52 -15.55 11.94
N ALA A 121 38.49 -14.68 12.23
CA ALA A 121 38.69 -14.10 13.56
C ALA A 121 37.52 -13.19 13.97
N ILE A 122 37.01 -12.35 13.05
CA ILE A 122 35.84 -11.50 13.29
C ILE A 122 34.62 -12.37 13.60
N LEU A 123 34.37 -13.39 12.79
CA LEU A 123 33.23 -14.30 12.97
C LEU A 123 33.28 -14.99 14.34
N LYS A 124 34.47 -15.45 14.76
CA LYS A 124 34.68 -16.03 16.09
C LYS A 124 34.32 -15.05 17.20
N ARG A 125 34.77 -13.79 17.10
CA ARG A 125 34.45 -12.75 18.11
C ARG A 125 32.95 -12.43 18.15
N ILE A 126 32.30 -12.34 17.00
CA ILE A 126 30.85 -12.08 16.94
C ILE A 126 30.10 -13.25 17.56
N SER A 127 30.46 -14.49 17.20
CA SER A 127 29.80 -15.68 17.70
C SER A 127 30.05 -15.94 19.18
N SER A 128 31.22 -15.58 19.71
CA SER A 128 31.55 -15.76 21.12
C SER A 128 31.04 -14.62 22.00
N LYS A 129 30.59 -13.51 21.41
CA LYS A 129 30.07 -12.38 22.17
C LYS A 129 28.66 -12.71 22.63
N GLU A 130 28.50 -12.81 23.95
CA GLU A 130 27.17 -12.95 24.54
C GLU A 130 26.30 -11.71 24.22
N PRO A 131 25.01 -11.90 23.90
CA PRO A 131 24.06 -10.81 23.77
C PRO A 131 24.06 -9.94 25.02
N THR A 132 24.16 -8.62 24.86
CA THR A 132 24.12 -7.66 25.99
C THR A 132 22.77 -7.64 26.69
N TYR A 133 21.71 -8.07 25.98
CA TYR A 133 20.36 -8.10 26.47
C TYR A 133 19.82 -9.52 26.42
N ASN A 134 19.38 -10.03 27.58
CA ASN A 134 18.69 -11.29 27.66
C ASN A 134 17.21 -11.07 27.32
N HIS A 135 16.85 -11.30 26.05
CA HIS A 135 15.47 -11.13 25.57
C HIS A 135 14.44 -11.96 26.36
N LEU A 136 14.84 -13.11 26.91
CA LEU A 136 13.97 -13.94 27.75
C LEU A 136 13.67 -13.25 29.08
N GLN A 137 14.71 -12.71 29.73
CA GLN A 137 14.54 -11.94 30.96
C GLN A 137 13.68 -10.69 30.73
N TRP A 138 13.91 -9.98 29.62
CA TRP A 138 13.11 -8.80 29.26
C TRP A 138 11.63 -9.13 29.02
N GLU A 139 11.32 -10.31 28.48
CA GLU A 139 9.95 -10.76 28.31
C GLU A 139 9.27 -11.01 29.67
N GLU A 140 9.98 -11.63 30.62
CA GLU A 140 9.50 -11.84 31.98
C GLU A 140 9.29 -10.53 32.73
N GLU A 141 10.26 -9.62 32.68
CA GLU A 141 10.16 -8.27 33.26
C GLU A 141 9.03 -7.47 32.63
N TRP A 142 8.80 -7.61 31.32
CA TRP A 142 7.69 -6.96 30.64
C TRP A 142 6.34 -7.49 31.15
N LYS A 143 6.19 -8.81 31.33
CA LYS A 143 4.99 -9.41 31.92
C LYS A 143 4.74 -8.90 33.34
N LEU A 144 5.77 -8.82 34.17
CA LEU A 144 5.68 -8.25 35.52
C LEU A 144 5.29 -6.77 35.50
N ASN A 145 5.91 -5.98 34.62
CA ASN A 145 5.57 -4.57 34.45
C ASN A 145 4.13 -4.36 33.96
N GLN A 146 3.57 -5.25 33.12
CA GLN A 146 2.15 -5.21 32.78
C GLN A 146 1.28 -5.45 34.02
N ILE A 147 1.65 -6.39 34.90
CA ILE A 147 0.93 -6.65 36.15
C ILE A 147 1.00 -5.42 37.07
N TYR A 148 2.18 -4.83 37.27
CA TYR A 148 2.31 -3.61 38.07
C TYR A 148 1.52 -2.45 37.48
N LYS A 149 1.56 -2.26 36.16
CA LYS A 149 0.79 -1.26 35.45
C LYS A 149 -0.72 -1.44 35.66
N ASP A 150 -1.22 -2.68 35.57
CA ASP A 150 -2.63 -2.99 35.83
C ASP A 150 -3.00 -2.68 37.29
N ASN A 151 -2.12 -3.02 38.24
CA ASN A 151 -2.36 -2.80 39.68
C ASN A 151 -2.36 -1.31 40.08
N ILE A 152 -1.55 -0.47 39.43
CA ILE A 152 -1.47 0.98 39.73
C ILE A 152 -2.41 1.84 38.88
N SER A 153 -3.01 1.27 37.83
CA SER A 153 -3.86 2.03 36.93
C SER A 153 -5.21 2.32 37.59
N LYS A 154 -5.55 3.61 37.70
CA LYS A 154 -6.86 4.08 38.20
C LYS A 154 -8.02 3.69 37.28
N TYR A 155 -7.73 3.42 36.01
CA TYR A 155 -8.70 3.01 35.00
C TYR A 155 -8.24 1.68 34.41
N ASN A 156 -9.07 0.65 34.53
CA ASN A 156 -8.74 -0.66 33.97
C ASN A 156 -8.59 -0.54 32.46
N GLY A 157 -7.44 -0.97 31.92
CA GLY A 157 -7.27 -1.16 30.49
C GLY A 157 -8.25 -2.21 29.94
N PRO A 158 -8.40 -2.34 28.62
CA PRO A 158 -9.24 -3.39 28.03
C PRO A 158 -8.84 -4.77 28.60
N PRO A 159 -9.81 -5.68 28.84
CA PRO A 159 -9.57 -6.98 29.48
C PRO A 159 -8.38 -7.71 28.85
N ARG A 160 -7.58 -8.42 29.66
CA ARG A 160 -6.39 -9.17 29.19
C ARG A 160 -6.73 -10.18 28.07
N ASP A 161 -7.99 -10.61 27.99
CA ASP A 161 -8.51 -11.55 26.99
C ASP A 161 -9.04 -10.86 25.71
N ALA A 162 -8.95 -9.54 25.63
CA ALA A 162 -9.25 -8.81 24.40
C ALA A 162 -8.25 -9.27 23.33
N LYS A 163 -8.77 -9.89 22.26
CA LYS A 163 -7.99 -10.33 21.10
C LYS A 163 -7.03 -9.22 20.69
N GLN A 164 -5.74 -9.40 20.98
CA GLN A 164 -4.70 -8.52 20.47
C GLN A 164 -4.84 -8.49 18.96
N TRP A 165 -4.98 -7.29 18.40
CA TRP A 165 -4.99 -7.12 16.95
C TRP A 165 -3.68 -7.68 16.40
N LYS A 166 -3.77 -8.78 15.65
CA LYS A 166 -2.63 -9.32 14.91
C LYS A 166 -2.63 -8.64 13.54
N PRO A 167 -1.54 -7.94 13.16
CA PRO A 167 -1.42 -7.50 11.78
C PRO A 167 -1.52 -8.73 10.86
N PRO A 168 -2.18 -8.61 9.69
CA PRO A 168 -2.25 -9.71 8.74
C PRO A 168 -0.82 -10.16 8.40
N ALA A 169 -0.58 -11.47 8.41
CA ALA A 169 0.73 -12.04 8.09
C ALA A 169 1.22 -11.46 6.76
N SER A 170 2.39 -10.82 6.78
CA SER A 170 3.06 -10.37 5.56
C SER A 170 3.30 -11.60 4.71
N LYS A 171 2.55 -11.74 3.61
CA LYS A 171 2.85 -12.73 2.58
C LYS A 171 4.11 -12.28 1.85
N ASN A 172 5.25 -12.44 2.51
CA ASN A 172 6.53 -12.38 1.82
C ASN A 172 6.69 -13.71 1.09
N ASN A 173 6.23 -13.72 -0.17
CA ASN A 173 6.72 -14.63 -1.18
C ASN A 173 8.18 -14.27 -1.45
N VAL A 174 9.13 -15.07 -0.95
CA VAL A 174 10.38 -15.45 -1.63
C VAL A 174 10.78 -16.83 -1.13
#